data_AF-A0A6G6ZB04-F1
#
_entry.id   AF-A0A6G6ZB04-F1
#
_cell.length_a   1.000
_cell.length_b   1.000
_cell.length_c   1.000
_cell.angle_alpha   90.00
_cell.angle_beta   90.00
_cell.angle_gamma   90.00
#
_symmetry.space_group_name_H-M   'P 1'
#
loop_
_entity.id
_entity.type
_entity.pdbx_description
1 polymer ?
#
loop_
_entity_poly.entity_id
_entity_poly.type
_entity_poly.pdbx_seq_one_letter_code
_entity_poly.pdbx_strand_id
1 'polypeptide(L)'
;MMSKQVALPPTLPPRLIGRDAAAAYINVSPNTLDRMVEDGRMPHPRILADRRIAWDVRELDIFVDQLPHQGEAQAASDEGWT
;
A
#
# COMPACT_ATOMS: atom_id res chain seq x y z
N MET A 1 4.39 27.10 -27.02
CA MET A 1 4.51 25.85 -26.25
C MET A 1 3.76 26.04 -24.94
N MET A 2 2.65 25.35 -24.72
CA MET A 2 2.02 25.33 -23.40
C MET A 2 2.98 24.64 -22.42
N SER A 3 3.35 25.35 -21.36
CA SER A 3 3.97 24.76 -20.19
C SER A 3 3.07 23.63 -19.71
N LYS A 4 3.58 22.40 -19.64
CA LYS A 4 2.87 21.28 -19.00
C LYS A 4 2.71 21.68 -17.54
N GLN A 5 1.56 22.24 -17.19
CA GLN A 5 1.28 22.67 -15.84
C GLN A 5 1.38 21.45 -14.95
N VAL A 6 2.42 21.41 -14.11
CA VAL A 6 2.58 20.35 -13.12
C VAL A 6 1.50 20.61 -12.08
N ALA A 7 0.49 19.75 -12.00
CA ALA A 7 -0.69 19.95 -11.17
C ALA A 7 -0.37 20.05 -9.67
N LEU A 8 0.82 19.59 -9.24
CA LEU A 8 1.30 19.62 -7.86
C LEU A 8 2.78 20.06 -7.80
N PRO A 9 3.23 20.70 -6.71
CA PRO A 9 4.65 20.95 -6.49
C PRO A 9 5.44 19.63 -6.44
N PRO A 10 6.69 19.60 -6.95
CA PRO A 10 7.52 18.40 -6.94
C PRO A 10 7.90 17.92 -5.53
N THR A 11 7.74 18.77 -4.52
CA THR A 11 8.01 18.47 -3.11
C THR A 11 6.83 17.82 -2.39
N LEU A 12 5.66 17.71 -3.02
CA LEU A 12 4.50 17.07 -2.41
C LEU A 12 4.53 15.56 -2.70
N PRO A 13 4.83 14.71 -1.70
CA PRO A 13 4.79 13.27 -1.91
C PRO A 13 3.36 12.82 -2.25
N PRO A 14 3.20 11.86 -3.18
CA PRO A 14 1.90 11.33 -3.52
C PRO A 14 1.29 10.58 -2.33
N ARG A 15 0.02 10.84 -2.03
CA ARG A 15 -0.71 10.06 -1.00
C ARG A 15 -1.19 8.71 -1.52
N LEU A 16 -1.67 8.68 -2.77
CA LEU A 16 -2.15 7.47 -3.43
C LEU A 16 -1.12 7.03 -4.47
N ILE A 17 -0.67 5.79 -4.38
CA ILE A 17 0.38 5.23 -5.24
C ILE A 17 -0.09 3.94 -5.93
N GLY A 18 0.41 3.70 -7.14
CA GLY A 18 0.10 2.48 -7.89
C GLY A 18 0.81 1.25 -7.34
N ARG A 19 0.44 0.07 -7.84
CA ARG A 19 0.95 -1.24 -7.38
C ARG A 19 2.47 -1.33 -7.31
N ASP A 20 3.18 -0.95 -8.37
CA ASP A 20 4.64 -1.05 -8.41
C ASP A 20 5.32 -0.10 -7.41
N ALA A 21 4.76 1.11 -7.24
CA ALA A 21 5.25 2.07 -6.27
C ALA A 21 4.96 1.62 -4.83
N ALA A 22 3.79 1.03 -4.57
CA ALA A 22 3.45 0.47 -3.26
C ALA A 22 4.39 -0.69 -2.88
N ALA A 23 4.69 -1.58 -3.83
CA ALA A 23 5.61 -2.68 -3.61
C ALA A 23 7.04 -2.17 -3.34
N ALA A 24 7.50 -1.19 -4.12
CA ALA A 24 8.79 -0.54 -3.89
C ALA A 24 8.85 0.17 -2.53
N TYR A 25 7.76 0.84 -2.12
CA TYR A 25 7.66 1.56 -0.85
C TYR A 25 7.93 0.65 0.36
N ILE A 26 7.38 -0.57 0.35
CA ILE A 26 7.58 -1.55 1.42
C ILE A 26 8.74 -2.55 1.12
N ASN A 27 9.56 -2.27 0.11
CA ASN A 27 10.73 -3.06 -0.30
C ASN A 27 10.43 -4.53 -0.69
N VAL A 28 9.40 -4.77 -1.51
CA VAL A 28 9.05 -6.09 -2.05
C VAL A 28 8.78 -6.06 -3.55
N SER A 29 8.70 -7.23 -4.18
CA SER A 29 8.23 -7.32 -5.57
C SER A 29 6.71 -7.13 -5.64
N PRO A 30 6.16 -6.64 -6.77
CA PRO A 30 4.72 -6.44 -6.89
C PRO A 30 3.88 -7.70 -6.65
N ASN A 31 4.35 -8.88 -7.07
CA ASN A 31 3.66 -10.14 -6.79
C ASN A 31 3.72 -10.52 -5.30
N THR A 32 4.77 -10.11 -4.60
CA THR A 32 4.85 -10.31 -3.15
C THR A 32 3.87 -9.41 -2.42
N LEU A 33 3.71 -8.16 -2.87
CA LEU A 33 2.67 -7.26 -2.35
C LEU A 33 1.28 -7.89 -2.49
N ASP A 34 0.93 -8.41 -3.67
CA ASP A 34 -0.39 -9.03 -3.88
C ASP A 34 -0.64 -10.18 -2.89
N ARG A 35 0.35 -11.07 -2.73
CA ARG A 35 0.25 -12.15 -1.74
C ARG A 35 0.14 -11.62 -0.31
N MET A 36 0.85 -10.56 0.05
CA MET A 36 0.72 -9.95 1.37
C MET A 36 -0.69 -9.36 1.59
N VAL A 37 -1.35 -8.85 0.55
CA VAL A 37 -2.74 -8.40 0.62
C VAL A 37 -3.68 -9.57 0.80
N GLU A 38 -3.50 -10.65 0.04
CA GLU A 38 -4.27 -11.90 0.18
C GLU A 38 -4.13 -12.52 1.59
N ASP A 39 -2.92 -12.49 2.14
CA ASP A 39 -2.61 -12.98 3.49
C ASP A 39 -3.07 -12.02 4.61
N GLY A 40 -3.66 -10.86 4.29
CA GLY A 40 -4.09 -9.85 5.26
C GLY A 40 -2.95 -9.05 5.92
N ARG A 41 -1.71 -9.22 5.45
CA ARG A 41 -0.52 -8.51 5.95
C ARG A 41 -0.37 -7.11 5.37
N MET A 42 -1.10 -6.77 4.32
CA MET A 42 -1.12 -5.45 3.68
C MET A 42 -2.56 -5.05 3.36
N PRO A 43 -2.86 -3.74 3.27
CA PRO A 43 -4.21 -3.27 2.99
C PRO A 43 -4.60 -3.58 1.54
N HIS A 44 -5.89 -3.85 1.34
CA HIS A 44 -6.47 -3.91 0.01
C HIS A 44 -6.39 -2.55 -0.69
N PRO A 45 -6.17 -2.52 -2.01
CA PRO A 45 -6.13 -1.26 -2.74
C PRO A 45 -7.48 -0.53 -2.71
N ARG A 46 -7.42 0.80 -2.73
CA ARG A 46 -8.57 1.68 -2.94
C ARG A 46 -8.97 1.68 -4.41
N ILE A 47 -10.28 1.60 -4.68
CA ILE A 47 -10.85 1.70 -6.03
C ILE A 47 -11.11 3.18 -6.33
N LEU A 48 -10.44 3.73 -7.34
CA LEU A 48 -10.61 5.12 -7.79
C LEU A 48 -11.52 5.25 -9.01
N ALA A 49 -11.58 4.20 -9.83
CA ALA A 49 -12.49 4.01 -10.96
C ALA A 49 -12.47 2.53 -11.38
N ASP A 50 -13.33 2.12 -12.32
CA ASP A 50 -13.53 0.72 -12.77
C ASP A 50 -12.24 -0.10 -12.95
N ARG A 51 -11.18 0.50 -13.51
CA ARG A 51 -9.88 -0.16 -13.77
C ARG A 51 -8.71 0.55 -13.11
N ARG A 52 -8.97 1.51 -12.22
CA ARG A 52 -7.92 2.29 -11.56
C ARG A 52 -7.99 2.08 -10.06
N ILE A 53 -6.94 1.48 -9.54
CA ILE A 53 -6.74 1.22 -8.12
C ILE A 53 -5.46 1.89 -7.64
N ALA A 54 -5.38 2.19 -6.35
CA ALA A 54 -4.20 2.74 -5.71
C ALA A 54 -4.15 2.37 -4.22
N TRP A 55 -2.96 2.38 -3.63
CA TRP A 55 -2.75 2.22 -2.19
C TRP A 55 -2.55 3.58 -1.54
N ASP A 56 -3.15 3.80 -0.37
CA ASP A 56 -2.85 4.95 0.48
C ASP A 56 -1.56 4.66 1.26
N VAL A 57 -0.57 5.54 1.12
CA VAL A 57 0.72 5.44 1.82
C VAL A 57 0.52 5.33 3.33
N ARG A 58 -0.47 6.03 3.90
CA ARG A 58 -0.73 5.98 5.34
C ARG A 58 -1.25 4.62 5.81
N GLU A 59 -2.04 3.95 4.97
CA GLU A 59 -2.51 2.59 5.28
C GLU A 59 -1.37 1.60 5.19
N LEU A 60 -0.49 1.76 4.20
CA LEU A 60 0.73 0.97 4.10
C LEU A 60 1.59 1.15 5.37
N ASP A 61 1.81 2.38 5.83
CA ASP A 61 2.58 2.64 7.07
C ASP A 61 1.96 1.91 8.27
N ILE A 62 0.63 2.03 8.47
CA ILE A 62 -0.07 1.38 9.58
C ILE A 62 0.07 -0.15 9.55
N PHE A 63 0.02 -0.77 8.38
CA PHE A 63 0.18 -2.22 8.24
C PHE A 63 1.64 -2.65 8.39
N VAL A 64 2.59 -1.85 7.90
CA VAL A 64 4.03 -2.07 8.12
C VAL A 64 4.36 -2.07 9.60
N ASP A 65 3.81 -1.11 10.37
CA ASP A 65 3.98 -1.03 11.82
C ASP A 65 3.44 -2.25 12.58
N GLN A 66 2.54 -3.04 11.97
CA GLN A 66 1.95 -4.26 12.54
C GLN A 66 2.66 -5.54 12.10
N LEU A 67 3.64 -5.46 11.18
CA LEU A 67 4.39 -6.65 10.78
C LEU A 67 5.23 -7.16 11.96
N PRO A 68 5.26 -8.49 12.21
CA PRO A 68 6.08 -9.04 13.28
C PRO A 68 7.55 -8.83 12.98
N HIS A 69 8.35 -8.64 14.02
CA HIS A 69 9.80 -8.70 13.88
C HIS A 69 10.25 -10.15 13.64
N GLN A 70 11.46 -10.30 13.09
CA GLN A 70 12.04 -11.62 12.87
C GLN A 70 12.14 -12.39 14.20
N GLY A 71 11.47 -13.54 14.28
CA GLY A 71 11.43 -14.38 15.48
C GLY A 71 10.17 -14.20 16.34
N GLU A 72 9.34 -13.21 16.03
CA GLU A 72 8.02 -13.04 16.65
C GLU A 72 6.95 -13.80 15.86
N ALA A 73 5.97 -14.37 16.56
CA ALA A 73 4.81 -14.95 15.92
C ALA A 73 3.94 -13.83 15.33
N GLN A 74 3.40 -14.04 14.13
CA GLN A 74 2.35 -13.18 13.61
C GLN A 74 1.18 -13.21 14.61
N ALA A 75 0.78 -12.05 15.13
CA ALA A 75 -0.43 -11.95 15.93
C ALA A 75 -1.59 -12.47 15.06
N ALA A 76 -2.20 -13.58 15.46
CA ALA A 76 -3.40 -14.08 14.80
C ALA A 76 -4.47 -13.00 14.96
N SER A 77 -4.95 -12.45 13.85
CA SER A 77 -6.15 -11.62 13.87
C SER A 77 -7.33 -12.55 14.17
N ASP A 78 -7.71 -12.62 15.44
CA ASP A 78 -8.98 -13.20 15.89
C ASP A 78 -10.13 -12.29 15.40
N GLU A 79 -10.40 -12.30 14.10
CA GLU A 79 -11.63 -11.76 13.54
C GLU A 79 -12.76 -12.77 13.73
N GLY A 80 -13.14 -12.95 15.00
CA GLY A 80 -14.44 -13.48 15.36
C GLY A 80 -15.52 -12.52 14.89
N TRP A 81 -16.19 -12.88 13.79
CA TRP A 81 -17.41 -12.27 13.28
C TRP A 81 -18.42 -11.96 14.40
N THR A 82 -18.81 -10.69 14.56
CA THR A 82 -20.03 -10.27 15.28
C THR A 82 -20.77 -9.21 14.46
#